data_AF-A0A367J6D3-F1
#
_entry.id   AF-A0A367J6D3-F1
#
_cell.length_a   1.000
_cell.length_b   1.000
_cell.length_c   1.000
_cell.angle_alpha   90.00
_cell.angle_beta   90.00
_cell.angle_gamma   90.00
#
_symmetry.space_group_name_H-M   'P 1'
#
loop_
_entity.id
_entity.type
_entity.pdbx_description
1 polymer ?
#
loop_
_entity_poly.entity_id
_entity_poly.type
_entity_poly.pdbx_seq_one_letter_code
_entity_poly.pdbx_strand_id
1 'polypeptide(L)' 'MSTYFFYEDGQGKVFDERGNDAMEWVEDVDPFHLETLTTFQKYKQAQPSEQERMRDELDETMNEVSLRCYISGIYI' A
#
# COMPACT_ATOMS: atom_id res chain seq x y z
N MET A 1 -12.73 -31.43 -17.45
CA MET A 1 -12.79 -29.96 -17.24
C MET A 1 -14.23 -29.55 -17.42
N SER A 2 -14.87 -28.94 -16.43
CA SER A 2 -16.17 -28.28 -16.63
C SER A 2 -15.93 -26.83 -17.02
N THR A 3 -16.62 -26.36 -18.05
CA THR A 3 -16.62 -24.97 -18.50
C THR A 3 -17.88 -24.32 -17.94
N TYR A 4 -17.74 -23.15 -17.32
CA TYR A 4 -18.88 -22.38 -16.82
C TYR A 4 -19.21 -21.27 -17.82
N PHE A 5 -20.51 -21.09 -18.10
CA PHE A 5 -21.02 -20.04 -18.98
C PHE A 5 -21.80 -19.00 -18.17
N PHE A 6 -21.52 -17.73 -18.42
CA PHE A 6 -22.16 -16.59 -17.80
C PHE A 6 -22.56 -15.56 -18.86
N TYR A 7 -23.65 -14.84 -18.63
CA TYR A 7 -24.08 -13.75 -19.50
C TYR A 7 -24.56 -12.54 -18.69
N GLU A 8 -24.38 -11.35 -19.25
CA GLU A 8 -24.82 -10.08 -18.66
C GLU A 8 -26.13 -9.63 -19.32
N ASP A 9 -27.06 -9.10 -18.53
CA ASP A 9 -28.35 -8.59 -19.02
C ASP A 9 -28.30 -7.16 -19.59
N GLY A 10 -27.11 -6.55 -19.64
CA GLY A 10 -26.90 -5.17 -20.07
C GLY A 10 -27.30 -4.11 -19.04
N GLN A 11 -27.76 -4.51 -17.85
CA GLN A 11 -27.99 -3.65 -16.69
C GLN A 11 -26.90 -3.85 -15.61
N GLY A 12 -25.82 -4.55 -15.95
CA GLY A 12 -24.72 -4.87 -15.04
C GLY A 12 -24.94 -6.15 -14.24
N LYS A 13 -26.04 -6.88 -14.43
CA LYS A 13 -26.34 -8.09 -13.67
C LYS A 13 -25.89 -9.32 -14.45
N VAL A 14 -25.13 -10.20 -13.79
CA VAL A 14 -24.53 -11.39 -14.39
C VAL A 14 -25.31 -12.63 -13.96
N PHE A 15 -25.66 -13.47 -14.92
CA PHE A 15 -26.43 -14.69 -14.69
C PHE A 15 -25.67 -15.94 -15.13
N ASP A 16 -25.96 -17.05 -14.46
CA ASP A 16 -25.48 -18.38 -14.84
C ASP A 16 -26.31 -18.96 -16.00
N GLU A 17 -25.88 -20.11 -16.54
CA GLU A 17 -26.58 -20.81 -17.62
C GLU A 17 -28.02 -21.23 -17.30
N ARG A 18 -28.41 -21.20 -16.02
CA ARG A 18 -29.76 -21.51 -15.52
C ARG A 18 -30.59 -20.25 -15.27
N GLY A 19 -30.03 -19.07 -15.50
CA GLY A 19 -30.66 -17.78 -15.25
C GLY A 19 -30.68 -17.38 -13.78
N ASN A 20 -29.88 -18.02 -12.92
CA ASN A 20 -29.68 -17.57 -11.56
C ASN A 20 -28.68 -16.42 -11.54
N ASP A 21 -28.84 -15.52 -10.58
CA ASP A 21 -27.85 -14.50 -10.30
C ASP A 21 -26.51 -15.16 -9.97
N ALA A 22 -25.50 -14.93 -10.81
CA ALA A 22 -24.20 -15.55 -10.68
C ALA A 22 -23.27 -14.76 -9.76
N MET A 23 -23.60 -13.50 -9.48
CA MET A 23 -22.78 -12.61 -8.66
C MET A 23 -23.53 -12.27 -7.37
N GLU A 24 -23.09 -12.85 -6.26
CA GLU A 24 -23.54 -12.42 -4.93
C GLU A 24 -22.98 -11.01 -4.70
N TRP A 25 -23.81 -10.00 -4.91
CA TRP A 25 -23.47 -8.62 -4.60
C TRP A 25 -23.35 -8.49 -3.08
N VAL A 26 -22.12 -8.54 -2.58
CA VAL A 26 -21.83 -8.06 -1.24
C VAL A 26 -21.91 -6.54 -1.32
N GLU A 27 -23.01 -6.00 -0.83
CA GLU A 27 -23.18 -4.55 -0.70
C GLU A 27 -22.05 -4.05 0.22
N ASP A 28 -21.13 -3.27 -0.33
CA ASP A 28 -20.07 -2.64 0.45
C ASP A 28 -20.75 -1.73 1.49
N VAL A 29 -20.72 -2.17 2.75
CA VAL A 29 -21.47 -1.56 3.86
C VAL A 29 -21.03 -0.13 4.14
N ASP A 30 -19.85 0.28 3.63
CA ASP A 30 -19.36 1.66 3.65
C ASP A 30 -18.75 2.06 2.28
N PRO A 31 -19.53 2.66 1.37
CA PRO A 31 -19.05 3.10 0.06
C PRO A 31 -17.91 4.12 0.12
N PHE A 32 -17.71 4.79 1.26
CA PHE A 32 -16.79 5.91 1.38
C PHE A 32 -15.58 5.64 2.27
N HIS A 33 -15.50 4.47 2.93
CA HIS A 33 -14.37 3.99 3.74
C HIS A 33 -13.61 5.13 4.45
N LEU A 34 -14.35 6.05 5.07
CA LEU A 34 -13.81 7.37 5.46
C LEU A 34 -12.72 7.22 6.53
N GLU A 35 -12.84 6.21 7.38
CA GLU A 35 -11.83 5.86 8.38
C GLU A 35 -10.51 5.44 7.73
N THR A 36 -10.57 4.62 6.67
CA THR A 36 -9.40 4.17 5.90
C THR A 36 -8.69 5.35 5.23
N LEU A 37 -9.44 6.25 4.60
CA LEU A 37 -8.90 7.46 3.98
C LEU A 37 -8.24 8.39 5.00
N THR A 38 -8.91 8.61 6.13
CA THR A 38 -8.37 9.43 7.24
C THR A 38 -7.09 8.83 7.81
N THR A 39 -7.01 7.50 7.89
CA THR A 39 -5.84 6.76 8.38
C THR A 39 -4.66 6.90 7.42
N PHE A 40 -4.91 6.80 6.11
CA PHE A 40 -3.88 7.01 5.09
C PHE A 40 -3.31 8.43 5.10
N GLN A 41 -4.18 9.43 5.29
CA GLN A 41 -3.76 10.83 5.36
C GLN A 41 -2.91 11.12 6.59
N LYS A 42 -3.27 10.55 7.75
CA LYS A 42 -2.45 10.61 8.97
C LYS A 42 -1.10 9.91 8.79
N TYR A 43 -1.08 8.74 8.15
CA TYR A 43 0.16 8.01 7.85
C TYR A 43 1.09 8.84 6.95
N LYS A 44 0.55 9.49 5.92
CA LYS A 44 1.30 10.39 5.04
C LYS A 44 1.87 11.60 5.78
N GLN A 45 1.13 12.16 6.73
CA GLN A 45 1.58 13.29 7.56
C GLN A 45 2.63 12.89 8.61
N ALA A 46 2.55 11.65 9.11
CA ALA A 46 3.50 11.11 10.07
C ALA A 46 4.83 10.67 9.43
N GLN A 47 4.93 10.66 8.10
CA GLN A 47 6.19 10.35 7.43
C GLN A 47 7.17 11.52 7.58
N PRO A 48 8.43 11.24 7.95
CA PRO A 48 9.46 12.26 7.99
C PRO A 48 9.62 12.88 6.60
N SER A 49 9.90 14.18 6.58
CA SER A 49 10.21 14.87 5.34
C SER A 49 11.42 14.22 4.66
N GLU A 50 11.49 14.29 3.33
CA GLU A 50 12.66 13.77 2.58
C GLU A 50 13.97 14.37 3.11
N GLN A 51 13.93 15.62 3.59
CA GLN A 51 15.07 16.30 4.21
C GLN A 51 15.47 15.71 5.56
N GLU A 52 14.52 15.25 6.39
CA GLU A 52 14.83 14.53 7.63
C GLU A 52 15.43 13.15 7.33
N ARG A 53 14.88 12.43 6.35
CA ARG A 53 15.42 11.13 5.92
C ARG A 53 16.85 11.24 5.39
N MET A 54 17.11 12.24 4.55
CA MET A 54 18.46 12.52 4.05
C MET A 54 19.43 12.95 5.17
N ARG A 55 18.93 13.62 6.22
CA ARG A 55 19.76 13.99 7.38
C ARG A 55 20.15 12.77 8.20
N ASP A 56 19.22 11.86 8.44
CA ASP A 56 19.46 10.64 9.21
C ASP A 56 20.44 9.72 8.46
N GLU A 57 20.29 9.57 7.14
CA GLU A 57 21.24 8.83 6.29
C GLU A 57 22.64 9.47 6.29
N LEU A 58 22.72 10.80 6.28
CA LEU A 58 23.99 11.51 6.35
C LEU A 58 24.69 11.31 7.70
N ASP A 59 23.94 11.34 8.80
CA ASP A 59 24.47 11.13 10.14
C ASP A 59 24.97 9.67 10.33
N GLU A 60 24.22 8.70 9.81
CA GLU A 60 24.58 7.28 9.86
C GLU A 60 25.85 7.00 9.04
N THR A 61 25.95 7.58 7.83
CA THR A 61 27.15 7.46 6.99
C THR A 61 28.35 8.17 7.61
N MET A 62 28.16 9.33 8.24
CA MET A 62 29.24 10.06 8.92
C MET A 62 29.77 9.28 10.13
N ASN A 63 28.87 8.67 10.91
CA ASN A 63 29.25 7.80 12.02
C ASN A 63 30.02 6.55 11.55
N GLU A 64 29.58 5.91 10.46
CA GLU A 64 30.30 4.77 9.87
C GLU A 64 31.71 5.15 9.43
N VAL A 65 31.87 6.29 8.74
CA VAL A 65 33.17 6.79 8.31
C VAL A 65 34.07 7.15 9.50
N SER A 66 33.52 7.76 10.54
CA SER A 66 34.25 8.05 11.78
C SER A 66 34.73 6.78 12.48
N LEU A 67 33.88 5.76 12.58
CA LEU A 67 34.25 4.46 13.16
C LEU A 67 35.34 3.76 12.33
N ARG A 68 35.24 3.82 11.00
CA ARG A 68 36.27 3.27 10.10
C ARG A 68 37.60 3.98 10.27
N CYS A 69 37.64 5.31 10.35
CA CYS A 69 38.89 6.07 10.61
C CYS A 69 39.50 5.72 11.98
N TYR A 70 38.66 5.63 13.01
CA TYR A 70 39.11 5.29 14.36
C TYR A 70 39.71 3.88 14.43
N ILE A 71 39.08 2.90 13.79
CA ILE A 71 39.55 1.50 13.77
C ILE A 71 40.79 1.34 12.88
N SER A 72 40.90 2.10 11.79
CA SER A 72 42.06 2.05 10.89
C SER A 72 43.26 2.89 11.37
N GLY A 73 43.15 3.59 12.50
CA GLY A 73 44.24 4.39 13.07
C GLY A 73 44.62 5.61 12.24
N ILE A 74 43.79 6.00 11.28
CA ILE A 74 43.98 7.20 10.46
C ILE A 74 43.31 8.37 11.19
N TYR A 75 44.11 9.21 11.83
CA TYR A 75 43.67 10.50 12.37
C TYR A 75 43.69 11.53 11.24
N ILE A 76 42.54 12.16 10.98
CA ILE A 76 42.41 13.34 10.10
C ILE A 76 42.61 14.59 10.95
#